data_AF-A0A1X6WRQ2-F1
#
_entry.id   AF-A0A1X6WRQ2-F1
#
_cell.length_a   1.000
_cell.length_b   1.000
_cell.length_c   1.000
_cell.angle_alpha   90.00
_cell.angle_beta   90.00
_cell.angle_gamma   90.00
#
_symmetry.space_group_name_H-M   'P 1'
#
loop_
_entity.id
_entity.type
_entity.pdbx_description
1 polymer ?
#
loop_
_entity_poly.entity_id
_entity_poly.type
_entity_poly.pdbx_seq_one_letter_code
_entity_poly.pdbx_strand_id
1 'polypeptide(L)'
;MKLYHTTNRGKKINTEGLRNVRKKDINHIENFIRRKILDNKRPQEFEEFKTQKAIYFFRENELGKNLNVHFNNAIFIVDSEKLDRSKIRVFSYSIYLELQRTWPLNYKKRKNIIKRYWDTSLTLEEYEVLEKKGSIDYIPEFLYFGENISLNNINKWNSKKTEKEKILNDWKKNQSQ
;
A
#
# COMPACT_ATOMS: atom_id res chain seq x y z
N MET A 1 -14.12 -3.74 -7.86
CA MET A 1 -13.03 -2.87 -8.39
C MET A 1 -11.76 -3.71 -8.57
N LYS A 2 -10.98 -3.53 -9.65
CA LYS A 2 -9.70 -4.23 -9.80
C LYS A 2 -8.58 -3.57 -8.97
N LEU A 3 -7.94 -4.37 -8.13
CA LEU A 3 -6.79 -4.01 -7.29
C LEU A 3 -5.54 -4.76 -7.75
N TYR A 4 -4.40 -4.08 -7.76
CA TYR A 4 -3.15 -4.59 -8.33
C TYR A 4 -2.08 -4.67 -7.24
N HIS A 5 -1.35 -5.79 -7.20
CA HIS A 5 -0.23 -6.03 -6.29
C HIS A 5 1.03 -6.33 -7.09
N THR A 6 2.17 -5.76 -6.69
CA THR A 6 3.46 -5.98 -7.37
C THR A 6 4.49 -6.61 -6.43
N THR A 7 5.26 -7.58 -6.94
CA THR A 7 6.23 -8.34 -6.13
C THR A 7 7.32 -9.00 -6.97
N ASN A 8 8.51 -9.18 -6.38
CA ASN A 8 9.58 -9.99 -6.97
C ASN A 8 9.44 -11.49 -6.68
N ARG A 9 8.45 -11.92 -5.87
CA ARG A 9 8.24 -13.33 -5.44
C ARG A 9 7.07 -14.02 -6.12
N GLY A 10 6.90 -13.81 -7.43
CA GLY A 10 5.73 -14.31 -8.17
C GLY A 10 5.50 -15.83 -8.07
N LYS A 11 6.56 -16.65 -8.10
CA LYS A 11 6.44 -18.11 -7.95
C LYS A 11 5.77 -18.52 -6.64
N LYS A 12 6.13 -17.86 -5.53
CA LYS A 12 5.58 -18.14 -4.20
C LYS A 12 4.10 -17.77 -4.09
N ILE A 13 3.70 -16.66 -4.71
CA ILE A 13 2.29 -16.24 -4.68
C ILE A 13 1.41 -17.19 -5.47
N ASN A 14 1.91 -17.76 -6.58
CA ASN A 14 1.19 -18.77 -7.34
C ASN A 14 0.95 -20.09 -6.56
N THR A 15 1.73 -20.36 -5.50
CA THR A 15 1.59 -21.58 -4.70
C THR A 15 0.89 -21.34 -3.36
N GLU A 16 1.05 -20.15 -2.77
CA GLU A 16 0.61 -19.87 -1.39
C GLU A 16 -0.42 -18.74 -1.27
N GLY A 17 -0.77 -18.08 -2.37
CA GLY A 17 -1.61 -16.88 -2.37
C GLY A 17 -0.85 -15.63 -1.89
N LEU A 18 -1.59 -14.54 -1.69
CA LEU A 18 -1.06 -13.32 -1.09
C LEU A 18 -1.23 -13.40 0.43
N ARG A 19 -0.17 -13.07 1.16
CA ARG A 19 -0.19 -13.05 2.62
C ARG A 19 0.10 -11.64 3.09
N ASN A 20 -0.43 -11.32 4.26
CA ASN A 20 -0.16 -10.04 4.87
C ASN A 20 1.35 -9.84 5.11
N VAL A 21 1.85 -8.64 4.82
CA VAL A 21 3.23 -8.25 5.05
C VAL A 21 3.27 -6.95 5.85
N ARG A 22 4.40 -6.67 6.49
CA ARG A 22 4.57 -5.42 7.23
C ARG A 22 5.24 -4.38 6.32
N LYS A 23 4.72 -3.15 6.30
CA LYS A 23 5.43 -2.03 5.68
C LYS A 23 6.73 -1.77 6.41
N LYS A 24 7.86 -1.92 5.72
CA LYS A 24 9.20 -1.86 6.32
C LYS A 24 9.40 -0.60 7.17
N ASP A 25 9.04 0.58 6.66
CA ASP A 25 9.31 1.85 7.35
C ASP A 25 8.38 2.10 8.55
N ILE A 26 7.11 1.70 8.45
CA ILE A 26 6.17 1.76 9.58
C ILE A 26 6.62 0.78 10.68
N ASN A 27 6.97 -0.45 10.30
CA ASN A 27 7.49 -1.47 11.21
C ASN A 27 8.86 -1.09 11.80
N HIS A 28 9.71 -0.39 11.05
CA HIS A 28 10.98 0.10 11.57
C HIS A 28 10.76 1.15 12.66
N ILE A 29 9.87 2.13 12.44
CA ILE A 29 9.55 3.14 13.45
C ILE A 29 8.91 2.50 14.68
N GLU A 30 7.99 1.56 14.50
CA GLU A 30 7.41 0.84 15.63
C GLU A 30 8.48 0.09 16.43
N ASN A 31 9.41 -0.61 15.77
CA ASN A 31 10.51 -1.28 16.46
C ASN A 31 11.44 -0.29 17.18
N PHE A 32 11.72 0.86 16.57
CA PHE A 32 12.49 1.93 17.22
C PHE A 32 11.77 2.44 18.47
N ILE A 33 10.45 2.67 18.40
CA ILE A 33 9.60 3.04 19.54
C ILE A 33 9.65 1.97 20.63
N ARG A 34 9.41 0.71 20.27
CA ARG A 34 9.45 -0.43 21.20
C ARG A 34 10.80 -0.52 21.93
N ARG A 35 11.90 -0.29 21.23
CA ARG A 35 13.26 -0.31 21.81
C ARG A 35 13.55 0.89 22.71
N LYS A 36 13.12 2.10 22.34
CA LYS A 36 13.28 3.32 23.17
C LYS A 36 12.40 3.32 24.43
N ILE A 37 11.30 2.56 24.42
CA ILE A 37 10.31 2.50 25.51
C ILE A 37 10.52 1.28 26.43
N LEU A 38 11.30 0.26 26.03
CA LEU A 38 11.73 -0.79 26.96
C LEU A 38 12.52 -0.22 28.16
N ASP A 39 13.02 1.02 28.07
CA ASP A 39 13.65 1.75 29.17
C ASP A 39 12.66 2.52 30.07
N ASN A 40 11.38 2.69 29.71
CA ASN A 40 10.39 3.40 30.54
C ASN A 40 8.93 3.07 30.16
N LYS A 41 8.15 2.63 31.16
CA LYS A 41 6.69 2.31 31.15
C LYS A 41 5.92 2.72 29.88
N ARG A 42 5.40 1.71 29.17
CA ARG A 42 4.58 1.82 27.95
C ARG A 42 3.34 2.70 28.14
N PRO A 43 3.21 3.87 27.48
CA PRO A 43 1.98 4.66 27.53
C PRO A 43 0.85 3.98 26.73
N GLN A 44 -0.37 4.01 27.26
CA GLN A 44 -1.58 3.42 26.63
C GLN A 44 -1.86 3.99 25.23
N GLU A 45 -1.45 5.22 24.94
CA GLU A 45 -1.56 5.87 23.62
C GLU A 45 -0.81 5.15 22.47
N PHE A 46 0.02 4.15 22.76
CA PHE A 46 0.79 3.41 21.76
C PHE A 46 0.11 2.13 21.26
N GLU A 47 -1.05 1.77 21.80
CA GLU A 47 -1.82 0.61 21.33
C GLU A 47 -2.34 0.79 19.88
N GLU A 48 -2.45 2.05 19.42
CA GLU A 48 -2.87 2.43 18.07
C GLU A 48 -1.84 2.10 16.97
N PHE A 49 -0.55 1.96 17.29
CA PHE A 49 0.49 1.66 16.29
C PHE A 49 0.79 0.16 16.14
N LYS A 50 -0.14 -0.73 16.48
CA LYS A 50 0.03 -2.18 16.19
C LYS A 50 0.40 -2.31 14.71
N THR A 51 1.54 -2.95 14.40
CA THR A 51 1.89 -3.31 13.03
C THR A 51 0.79 -4.17 12.45
N GLN A 52 -0.15 -3.52 11.78
CA GLN A 52 -1.17 -4.22 11.04
C GLN A 52 -0.48 -4.73 9.78
N LYS A 53 -0.21 -6.04 9.79
CA LYS A 53 0.20 -6.74 8.58
C LYS A 53 -0.94 -6.55 7.59
N ALA A 54 -0.63 -6.09 6.38
CA ALA A 54 -1.61 -5.87 5.34
C ALA A 54 -1.11 -6.40 4.01
N ILE A 55 -2.03 -6.64 3.09
CA ILE A 55 -1.71 -6.86 1.69
C ILE A 55 -1.91 -5.51 0.97
N TYR A 56 -0.85 -5.05 0.31
CA TYR A 56 -0.80 -3.73 -0.33
C TYR A 56 -1.22 -3.82 -1.78
N PHE A 57 -2.12 -2.93 -2.18
CA PHE A 57 -2.63 -2.81 -3.54
C PHE A 57 -2.62 -1.36 -4.03
N PHE A 58 -2.61 -1.21 -5.35
CA PHE A 58 -2.77 0.04 -6.08
C PHE A 58 -3.79 -0.16 -7.21
N ARG A 59 -4.23 0.91 -7.87
CA ARG A 59 -5.23 0.82 -8.97
C ARG A 59 -4.61 0.76 -10.35
N GLU A 60 -5.42 0.40 -11.34
CA GLU A 60 -4.98 0.25 -12.72
C GLU A 60 -4.32 1.52 -13.28
N ASN A 61 -4.89 2.69 -13.00
CA ASN A 61 -4.34 3.99 -13.41
C ASN A 61 -2.97 4.31 -12.78
N GLU A 62 -2.56 3.58 -11.74
CA GLU A 62 -1.23 3.69 -11.12
C GLU A 62 -0.23 2.66 -11.64
N LEU A 63 -0.60 1.82 -12.60
CA LEU A 63 0.30 0.80 -13.17
C LEU A 63 1.58 1.41 -13.72
N GLY A 64 1.49 2.50 -14.50
CA GLY A 64 2.67 3.15 -15.09
C GLY A 64 3.67 3.63 -14.04
N LYS A 65 3.19 4.29 -12.98
CA LYS A 65 3.99 4.71 -11.83
C LYS A 65 4.65 3.51 -11.13
N ASN A 66 3.89 2.45 -10.86
CA ASN A 66 4.41 1.26 -10.19
C ASN A 66 5.42 0.49 -11.07
N LEU A 67 5.19 0.43 -12.39
CA LEU A 67 6.14 -0.13 -13.36
C LEU A 67 7.44 0.67 -13.42
N ASN A 68 7.39 1.99 -13.25
CA ASN A 68 8.60 2.81 -13.20
C ASN A 68 9.52 2.42 -12.04
N VAL A 69 8.95 2.01 -10.90
CA VAL A 69 9.70 1.60 -9.70
C VAL A 69 10.05 0.10 -9.74
N HIS A 70 9.16 -0.73 -10.30
CA HIS A 70 9.18 -2.19 -10.16
C HIS A 70 8.92 -2.92 -11.49
N PHE A 71 9.54 -2.49 -12.58
CA PHE A 71 9.26 -2.98 -13.94
C PHE A 71 9.30 -4.52 -14.07
N ASN A 72 10.34 -5.13 -13.50
CA ASN A 72 10.59 -6.58 -13.55
C ASN A 72 9.73 -7.41 -12.58
N ASN A 73 8.98 -6.76 -11.68
CA ASN A 73 8.14 -7.49 -10.74
C ASN A 73 6.95 -8.15 -11.46
N ALA A 74 6.53 -9.28 -10.89
CA ALA A 74 5.25 -9.88 -11.22
C ALA A 74 4.13 -9.01 -10.66
N ILE A 75 3.04 -8.89 -11.42
CA ILE A 75 1.85 -8.14 -11.02
C ILE A 75 0.70 -9.12 -10.92
N PHE A 76 -0.07 -8.96 -9.85
CA PHE A 76 -1.23 -9.76 -9.52
C PHE A 76 -2.45 -8.86 -9.41
N ILE A 77 -3.60 -9.35 -9.87
CA ILE A 77 -4.87 -8.64 -9.95
C ILE A 77 -5.84 -9.36 -9.03
N VAL A 78 -6.50 -8.62 -8.17
CA VAL A 78 -7.56 -9.10 -7.29
C VAL A 78 -8.79 -8.25 -7.54
N ASP A 79 -9.95 -8.89 -7.68
CA ASP A 79 -11.21 -8.16 -7.68
C ASP A 79 -11.63 -7.89 -6.23
N SER A 80 -11.83 -6.63 -5.87
CA SER A 80 -12.22 -6.23 -4.52
C SER A 80 -13.54 -6.86 -4.09
N GLU A 81 -14.44 -7.22 -5.01
CA GLU A 81 -15.69 -7.91 -4.69
C GLU A 81 -15.48 -9.34 -4.18
N LYS A 82 -14.31 -9.94 -4.45
CA LYS A 82 -13.93 -11.27 -3.94
C LYS A 82 -13.27 -11.20 -2.57
N LEU A 83 -13.18 -10.02 -1.97
CA LEU A 83 -12.59 -9.78 -0.65
C LEU A 83 -13.64 -9.29 0.34
N ASP A 84 -13.33 -9.44 1.62
CA ASP A 84 -14.06 -8.75 2.67
C ASP A 84 -13.76 -7.25 2.61
N ARG A 85 -14.66 -6.50 1.97
CA ARG A 85 -14.50 -5.06 1.70
C ARG A 85 -14.34 -4.23 2.97
N SER A 86 -14.90 -4.68 4.10
CA SER A 86 -14.77 -4.01 5.40
C SER A 86 -13.31 -3.97 5.91
N LYS A 87 -12.48 -4.89 5.42
CA LYS A 87 -11.05 -4.98 5.75
C LYS A 87 -10.15 -4.22 4.79
N ILE A 88 -10.73 -3.53 3.80
CA ILE A 88 -9.96 -2.69 2.87
C ILE A 88 -10.03 -1.24 3.36
N ARG A 89 -8.85 -0.67 3.61
CA ARG A 89 -8.68 0.74 3.94
C ARG A 89 -7.84 1.41 2.86
N VAL A 90 -8.16 2.66 2.56
CA VAL A 90 -7.48 3.47 1.54
C VAL A 90 -6.68 4.56 2.21
N PHE A 91 -5.39 4.61 1.89
CA PHE A 91 -4.42 5.52 2.48
C PHE A 91 -3.86 6.47 1.42
N SER A 92 -3.34 7.61 1.87
CA SER A 92 -2.56 8.50 1.01
C SER A 92 -1.12 8.01 0.87
N TYR A 93 -0.74 7.56 -0.33
CA TYR A 93 0.64 7.17 -0.62
C TYR A 93 1.61 8.34 -0.49
N SER A 94 1.14 9.58 -0.74
CA SER A 94 1.94 10.79 -0.58
C SER A 94 2.41 10.99 0.88
N ILE A 95 1.54 10.70 1.85
CA ILE A 95 1.91 10.74 3.28
C ILE A 95 2.94 9.65 3.60
N TYR A 96 2.81 8.45 3.01
CA TYR A 96 3.82 7.40 3.16
C TYR A 96 5.18 7.80 2.58
N LEU A 97 5.21 8.44 1.41
CA LEU A 97 6.46 8.96 0.83
C LEU A 97 7.11 10.02 1.74
N GLU A 98 6.33 10.88 2.38
CA GLU A 98 6.85 11.82 3.37
C GLU A 98 7.53 11.08 4.53
N LEU A 99 6.91 10.00 5.02
CA LEU A 99 7.51 9.15 6.06
C LEU A 99 8.88 8.59 5.63
N GLN A 100 9.02 8.14 4.38
CA GLN A 100 10.28 7.64 3.85
C GLN A 100 11.36 8.72 3.78
N ARG A 101 11.01 9.93 3.34
CA ARG A 101 11.93 11.07 3.22
C ARG A 101 12.42 11.62 4.55
N THR A 102 11.72 11.35 5.65
CA THR A 102 12.14 11.75 7.00
C THR A 102 13.17 10.80 7.63
N TRP A 103 13.81 9.90 6.87
CA TRP A 103 14.95 9.12 7.36
C TRP A 103 16.26 9.90 7.14
N PRO A 104 17.14 10.11 8.14
CA PRO A 104 17.12 9.63 9.54
C PRO A 104 16.57 10.64 10.59
N LEU A 105 15.91 11.74 10.20
CA LEU A 105 15.68 12.90 11.10
C LEU A 105 14.29 13.01 11.74
N ASN A 106 14.30 13.39 13.04
CA ASN A 106 13.19 13.82 13.92
C ASN A 106 12.06 12.81 14.18
N TYR A 107 12.24 12.02 15.24
CA TYR A 107 11.25 11.08 15.79
C TYR A 107 9.84 11.69 16.01
N LYS A 108 9.74 12.89 16.60
CA LYS A 108 8.44 13.53 16.87
C LYS A 108 7.68 13.79 15.57
N LYS A 109 8.39 14.26 14.54
CA LYS A 109 7.82 14.47 13.20
C LYS A 109 7.30 13.17 12.59
N ARG A 110 8.05 12.08 12.71
CA ARG A 110 7.64 10.76 12.20
C ARG A 110 6.40 10.20 12.89
N LYS A 111 6.31 10.33 14.23
CA LYS A 111 5.11 9.92 14.99
C LYS A 111 3.87 10.65 14.46
N ASN A 112 3.97 11.96 14.25
CA ASN A 112 2.87 12.76 13.72
C ASN A 112 2.50 12.37 12.28
N ILE A 113 3.47 12.06 11.41
CA ILE A 113 3.20 11.59 10.05
C ILE A 113 2.47 10.24 10.06
N ILE A 114 2.86 9.30 10.93
CA ILE A 114 2.16 8.01 11.05
C ILE A 114 0.73 8.21 11.57
N LYS A 115 0.56 9.04 12.61
CA LYS A 115 -0.78 9.34 13.13
C LYS A 115 -1.66 9.92 12.01
N ARG A 116 -1.17 10.94 11.29
CA ARG A 116 -1.87 11.51 10.13
C ARG A 116 -2.15 10.48 9.03
N TYR A 117 -1.21 9.57 8.75
CA TYR A 117 -1.42 8.49 7.77
C TYR A 117 -2.63 7.61 8.13
N TRP A 118 -2.83 7.33 9.42
CA TRP A 118 -3.99 6.57 9.90
C TRP A 118 -5.26 7.41 10.01
N ASP A 119 -5.18 8.60 10.61
CA ASP A 119 -6.33 9.49 10.81
C ASP A 119 -6.99 9.90 9.49
N THR A 120 -6.20 9.98 8.41
CA THR A 120 -6.70 10.32 7.06
C THR A 120 -7.09 9.10 6.21
N SER A 121 -7.00 7.90 6.77
CA SER A 121 -7.37 6.69 6.03
C SER A 121 -8.89 6.55 5.93
N LEU A 122 -9.34 6.16 4.75
CA LEU A 122 -10.75 5.97 4.43
C LEU A 122 -11.09 4.48 4.45
N THR A 123 -12.35 4.15 4.72
CA THR A 123 -12.94 2.89 4.27
C THR A 123 -13.00 2.86 2.74
N LEU A 124 -13.14 1.66 2.16
CA LEU A 124 -13.27 1.55 0.70
C LEU A 124 -14.52 2.29 0.18
N GLU A 125 -15.63 2.24 0.92
CA GLU A 125 -16.89 2.89 0.53
C GLU A 125 -16.79 4.42 0.52
N GLU A 126 -16.19 5.00 1.56
CA GLU A 126 -15.94 6.45 1.62
C GLU A 126 -15.04 6.91 0.45
N TYR A 127 -14.00 6.14 0.15
CA TYR A 127 -13.12 6.42 -0.99
C TYR A 127 -13.88 6.39 -2.31
N GLU A 128 -14.69 5.37 -2.59
CA GLU A 128 -15.45 5.27 -3.83
C GLU A 128 -16.47 6.43 -4.00
N VAL A 129 -17.05 6.91 -2.90
CA VAL A 129 -17.92 8.09 -2.90
C VAL A 129 -17.15 9.36 -3.25
N LEU A 130 -15.99 9.59 -2.62
CA LEU A 130 -15.16 10.77 -2.87
C LEU A 130 -14.53 10.73 -4.26
N GLU A 131 -14.14 9.55 -4.74
CA GLU A 131 -13.60 9.36 -6.08
C GLU A 131 -14.62 9.74 -7.15
N LYS A 132 -15.88 9.28 -7.02
CA LYS A 132 -16.97 9.64 -7.95
C LYS A 132 -17.23 11.14 -8.01
N LYS A 133 -16.92 11.87 -6.93
CA LYS A 133 -17.04 13.34 -6.85
C LYS A 133 -15.79 14.07 -7.34
N GLY A 134 -14.74 13.35 -7.77
CA GLY A 134 -13.46 13.95 -8.14
C GLY A 134 -12.74 14.62 -6.96
N SER A 135 -13.05 14.23 -5.72
CA SER A 135 -12.55 14.87 -4.50
C SER A 135 -11.29 14.20 -3.93
N ILE A 136 -10.68 13.28 -4.67
CA ILE A 136 -9.42 12.63 -4.28
C ILE A 136 -8.27 13.32 -5.04
N ASP A 137 -7.44 14.06 -4.31
CA ASP A 137 -6.29 14.81 -4.82
C ASP A 137 -4.94 14.10 -4.58
N TYR A 138 -4.97 12.92 -3.96
CA TYR A 138 -3.79 12.15 -3.60
C TYR A 138 -3.73 10.81 -4.31
N ILE A 139 -2.53 10.23 -4.36
CA ILE A 139 -2.33 8.90 -4.92
C ILE A 139 -2.77 7.85 -3.89
N PRO A 140 -3.81 7.05 -4.17
CA PRO A 140 -4.34 6.09 -3.20
C PRO A 140 -3.43 4.87 -3.06
N GLU A 141 -3.42 4.29 -1.87
CA GLU A 141 -2.83 2.99 -1.60
C GLU A 141 -3.84 2.17 -0.79
N PHE A 142 -4.14 0.97 -1.23
CA PHE A 142 -5.15 0.12 -0.65
C PHE A 142 -4.48 -0.93 0.23
N LEU A 143 -4.86 -0.99 1.50
CA LEU A 143 -4.38 -1.98 2.45
C LEU A 143 -5.54 -2.90 2.81
N TYR A 144 -5.36 -4.19 2.55
CA TYR A 144 -6.28 -5.23 2.98
C TYR A 144 -5.76 -5.90 4.26
N PHE A 145 -6.54 -5.83 5.34
CA PHE A 145 -6.19 -6.36 6.66
C PHE A 145 -6.68 -7.80 6.92
N GLY A 146 -7.02 -8.54 5.88
CA GLY A 146 -7.21 -9.99 5.99
C GLY A 146 -5.88 -10.73 6.19
N GLU A 147 -5.94 -11.96 6.72
CA GLU A 147 -4.75 -12.78 6.95
C GLU A 147 -4.06 -13.21 5.65
N ASN A 148 -4.88 -13.63 4.67
CA ASN A 148 -4.44 -14.08 3.36
C ASN A 148 -5.49 -13.78 2.28
N ILE A 149 -5.09 -13.94 1.02
CA ILE A 149 -5.98 -14.03 -0.13
C ILE A 149 -5.62 -15.31 -0.88
N SER A 150 -6.60 -16.18 -1.05
CA SER A 150 -6.46 -17.47 -1.73
C SER A 150 -6.12 -17.31 -3.21
N LEU A 151 -5.42 -18.31 -3.76
CA LEU A 151 -5.07 -18.40 -5.18
C LEU A 151 -6.28 -18.20 -6.10
N ASN A 152 -7.44 -18.72 -5.72
CA ASN A 152 -8.67 -18.63 -6.53
C ASN A 152 -9.19 -17.20 -6.70
N ASN A 153 -8.72 -16.28 -5.85
CA ASN A 153 -9.12 -14.87 -5.87
C ASN A 153 -8.05 -13.96 -6.49
N ILE A 154 -6.93 -14.54 -6.98
CA ILE A 154 -5.80 -13.78 -7.50
C ILE A 154 -5.49 -14.24 -8.93
N ASN A 155 -5.43 -13.30 -9.86
CA ASN A 155 -5.00 -13.54 -11.23
C ASN A 155 -3.63 -12.93 -11.47
N LYS A 156 -2.72 -13.66 -12.11
CA LYS A 156 -1.45 -13.07 -12.56
C LYS A 156 -1.68 -12.23 -13.81
N TRP A 157 -1.16 -11.01 -13.82
CA TRP A 157 -1.17 -10.18 -15.03
C TRP A 157 -0.16 -10.72 -16.05
N ASN A 158 -0.67 -11.24 -17.16
CA ASN A 158 0.11 -11.87 -18.23
C ASN A 158 0.42 -10.91 -19.38
N SER A 159 0.93 -9.72 -19.07
CA SER A 159 1.34 -8.72 -20.07
C SER A 159 2.67 -9.06 -20.73
N LYS A 160 2.80 -8.84 -22.04
CA LYS A 160 4.10 -8.89 -22.73
C LYS A 160 5.01 -7.74 -22.26
N LYS A 161 6.33 -7.88 -22.39
CA LYS A 161 7.29 -6.81 -22.05
C LYS A 161 6.97 -5.51 -22.79
N THR A 162 6.65 -5.61 -24.08
CA THR A 162 6.26 -4.49 -24.94
C THR A 162 5.03 -3.73 -24.45
N GLU A 163 4.05 -4.44 -23.86
CA GLU A 163 2.85 -3.84 -23.28
C GLU A 163 3.17 -3.06 -22.01
N LYS A 164 4.03 -3.61 -21.13
CA LYS A 164 4.52 -2.90 -19.96
C LYS A 164 5.29 -1.63 -20.33
N GLU A 165 6.13 -1.71 -21.37
CA GLU A 165 6.88 -0.55 -21.89
C GLU A 165 5.94 0.53 -22.41
N LYS A 166 4.88 0.14 -23.13
CA LYS A 166 3.85 1.08 -23.60
C LYS A 166 3.18 1.81 -22.43
N ILE A 167 2.67 1.09 -21.43
CA ILE A 167 2.00 1.68 -20.26
C ILE A 167 2.94 2.62 -19.50
N LEU A 168 4.20 2.23 -19.32
CA LEU A 168 5.20 3.05 -18.67
C LEU A 168 5.48 4.35 -19.46
N ASN A 169 5.62 4.25 -20.78
CA ASN A 169 5.89 5.39 -21.65
C ASN A 169 4.71 6.36 -21.73
N ASP A 170 3.49 5.84 -21.82
CA ASP A 170 2.26 6.65 -21.84
C ASP A 170 2.12 7.42 -20.51
N TRP A 171 2.40 6.75 -19.37
CA TRP A 171 2.43 7.42 -18.07
C TRP A 171 3.50 8.51 -17.99
N LYS A 172 4.72 8.27 -18.49
CA LYS A 172 5.79 9.28 -18.49
C LYS A 172 5.44 10.51 -19.33
N LYS A 173 4.81 10.33 -20.49
CA LYS A 173 4.37 11.43 -21.36
C LYS A 173 3.34 12.32 -20.65
N ASN A 174 2.40 11.71 -19.94
CA ASN A 174 1.36 12.42 -19.20
C ASN A 174 1.88 13.16 -17.94
N GLN A 175 3.16 13.01 -17.57
CA GLN A 175 3.78 13.79 -16.48
C GLN A 175 4.50 15.06 -16.99
N SER A 176 4.74 15.18 -18.29
CA SER A 176 5.46 16.30 -18.90
C SER A 176 4.55 17.36 -19.52
N GLN A 177 3.24 17.20 -19.35
CA GLN A 177 2.18 18.12 -19.76
C GLN A 177 1.55 18.74 -18.52
#